data_AF-E9AK83-F1
#
_entry.id   AF-E9AK83-F1
#
_cell.length_a   1.000
_cell.length_b   1.000
_cell.length_c   1.000
_cell.angle_alpha   90.00
_cell.angle_beta   90.00
_cell.angle_gamma   90.00
#
_symmetry.space_group_name_H-M   'P 1'
#
loop_
_entity.id
_entity.type
_entity.pdbx_description
1 polymer ?
#
loop_
_entity_poly.entity_id
_entity_poly.type
_entity_poly.pdbx_seq_one_letter_code
_entity_poly.pdbx_strand_id
1 'polypeptide(L)'
;MFGRADKRMFEQNYGFLREAEEKEEAERRFRIKCLRCVIRRCELEEAGEDLDEYDLSDYEQEVFGEDHQRELRELKLAPPQRLYTELEQLQRASQLYVSKTRDASVKDRRSSVKKELLRREVLAVKAGRKAKPYFPKRAEVKRAMTADTFSRLNDKGGKAAVDRYVIRKRTK
;
A
#
# COMPACT_ATOMS: atom_id res chain seq x y z
N MET A 1 28.87 18.45 9.46
CA MET A 1 27.48 18.47 9.97
C MET A 1 26.54 18.70 8.81
N PHE A 2 25.83 17.67 8.32
CA PHE A 2 24.74 17.91 7.38
C PHE A 2 23.56 18.48 8.18
N GLY A 3 23.26 19.76 8.01
CA GLY A 3 22.07 20.41 8.59
C GLY A 3 20.84 19.59 8.22
N ARG A 4 19.81 19.58 9.09
CA ARG A 4 18.55 18.88 8.84
C ARG A 4 18.06 19.26 7.44
N ALA A 5 18.22 18.35 6.47
CA ALA A 5 17.73 18.57 5.12
C ALA A 5 16.24 18.89 5.23
N ASP A 6 15.86 20.09 4.78
CA ASP A 6 14.50 20.54 4.89
C ASP A 6 13.63 19.62 4.02
N LYS A 7 12.76 18.82 4.67
CA LYS A 7 11.97 17.78 3.99
C LYS A 7 11.19 18.36 2.80
N ARG A 8 10.81 19.64 2.88
CA ARG A 8 10.17 20.40 1.79
C ARG A 8 11.10 20.61 0.59
N MET A 9 12.35 21.00 0.82
CA MET A 9 13.32 21.19 -0.26
C MET A 9 13.68 19.85 -0.93
N PHE A 10 13.75 18.76 -0.15
CA PHE A 10 13.92 17.42 -0.71
C PHE A 10 12.69 16.98 -1.52
N GLU A 11 11.47 17.25 -1.04
CA GLU A 11 10.23 16.96 -1.77
C GLU A 11 10.11 17.74 -3.07
N GLN A 12 10.48 19.01 -3.08
CA GLN A 12 10.48 19.83 -4.29
C GLN A 12 11.50 19.35 -5.33
N ASN A 13 12.68 18.92 -4.89
CA ASN A 13 13.76 18.55 -5.80
C ASN A 13 13.76 17.07 -6.20
N TYR A 14 13.21 16.19 -5.36
CA TYR A 14 13.29 14.73 -5.52
C TYR A 14 11.93 14.02 -5.38
N GLY A 15 10.82 14.76 -5.31
CA GLY A 15 9.46 14.20 -5.28
C GLY A 15 9.19 13.26 -6.45
N PHE A 16 9.75 13.57 -7.63
CA PHE A 16 9.66 12.76 -8.83
C PHE A 16 10.19 11.33 -8.66
N LEU A 17 11.14 11.08 -7.75
CA LEU A 17 11.65 9.73 -7.48
C LEU A 17 10.58 8.88 -6.80
N ARG A 18 9.78 9.46 -5.90
CA ARG A 18 8.64 8.76 -5.29
C ARG A 18 7.54 8.51 -6.31
N GLU A 19 7.24 9.49 -7.16
CA GLU A 19 6.26 9.31 -8.23
C GLU A 19 6.69 8.23 -9.23
N ALA A 20 7.99 8.13 -9.54
CA ALA A 20 8.54 7.06 -10.37
C ALA A 20 8.40 5.69 -9.68
N GLU A 21 8.77 5.57 -8.39
CA GLU A 21 8.58 4.33 -7.63
C GLU A 21 7.11 3.90 -7.54
N GLU A 22 6.18 4.86 -7.41
CA GLU A 22 4.73 4.59 -7.40
C GLU A 22 4.21 4.12 -8.75
N LYS A 23 4.69 4.73 -9.86
CA LYS A 23 4.38 4.30 -11.23
C LYS A 23 4.91 2.90 -11.51
N GLU A 24 6.16 2.62 -11.15
CA GLU A 24 6.75 1.28 -11.29
C GLU A 24 5.96 0.22 -10.50
N GLU A 25 5.47 0.54 -9.29
CA GLU A 25 4.61 -0.38 -8.54
C GLU A 25 3.24 -0.55 -9.21
N ALA A 26 2.66 0.50 -9.80
CA ALA A 26 1.40 0.40 -10.53
C ALA A 26 1.54 -0.51 -11.76
N GLU A 27 2.60 -0.32 -12.56
CA GLU A 27 2.94 -1.17 -13.69
C GLU A 27 3.22 -2.61 -13.26
N ARG A 28 3.98 -2.82 -12.18
CA ARG A 28 4.24 -4.14 -11.60
C ARG A 28 2.96 -4.86 -11.20
N ARG A 29 2.03 -4.17 -10.53
CA ARG A 29 0.73 -4.75 -10.14
C ARG A 29 -0.12 -5.09 -11.33
N PHE A 30 -0.09 -4.25 -12.35
CA PHE A 30 -0.78 -4.50 -13.60
C PHE A 30 -0.22 -5.75 -14.29
N ARG A 31 1.11 -5.86 -14.42
CA ARG A 31 1.79 -7.05 -14.96
C ARG A 31 1.46 -8.32 -14.18
N ILE A 32 1.43 -8.26 -12.84
CA ILE A 32 0.98 -9.37 -11.98
C ILE A 32 -0.45 -9.79 -12.31
N LYS A 33 -1.35 -8.84 -12.57
CA LYS A 33 -2.74 -9.12 -12.95
C LYS A 33 -2.79 -9.85 -14.30
N CYS A 34 -2.06 -9.36 -15.30
CA CYS A 34 -1.95 -10.00 -16.61
C CYS A 34 -1.42 -11.44 -16.50
N LEU A 35 -0.31 -11.63 -15.78
CA LEU A 35 0.28 -12.95 -15.55
C LEU A 35 -0.69 -13.92 -14.89
N ARG A 36 -1.45 -13.48 -13.88
CA ARG A 36 -2.46 -14.32 -13.20
C ARG A 36 -3.57 -14.76 -14.14
N CYS A 37 -4.04 -13.89 -15.03
CA CYS A 37 -5.06 -14.24 -15.99
C CYS A 37 -4.56 -15.28 -17.00
N VAL A 38 -3.34 -15.10 -17.54
CA VAL A 38 -2.76 -16.07 -18.48
C VAL A 38 -2.46 -17.40 -17.80
N ILE A 39 -1.87 -17.38 -16.60
CA ILE A 39 -1.63 -18.59 -15.82
C ILE A 39 -2.93 -19.34 -15.54
N ARG A 40 -3.99 -18.63 -15.14
CA ARG A 40 -5.28 -19.25 -14.88
C ARG A 40 -5.84 -19.95 -16.13
N ARG A 41 -5.66 -19.36 -17.31
CA ARG A 41 -6.00 -20.00 -18.58
C ARG A 41 -5.19 -21.27 -18.82
N CYS A 42 -3.87 -21.24 -18.63
CA CYS A 42 -3.03 -22.44 -18.77
C CYS A 42 -3.48 -23.56 -17.82
N GLU A 43 -3.85 -23.24 -16.58
CA GLU A 43 -4.36 -24.21 -15.60
C GLU A 43 -5.68 -24.87 -16.05
N LEU A 44 -6.58 -24.09 -16.67
CA LEU A 44 -7.86 -24.60 -17.20
C LEU A 44 -7.65 -25.46 -18.45
N GLU A 45 -6.74 -25.04 -19.34
CA GLU A 45 -6.32 -25.82 -20.51
C GLU A 45 -5.73 -27.18 -20.10
N GLU A 46 -4.84 -27.20 -19.09
CA GLU A 46 -4.26 -28.43 -18.54
C GLU A 46 -5.30 -29.34 -17.86
N ALA A 47 -6.36 -28.76 -17.27
CA ALA A 47 -7.44 -29.49 -16.64
C ALA A 47 -8.46 -30.09 -17.63
N GLY A 48 -8.39 -29.70 -18.92
CA GLY A 48 -9.36 -30.11 -19.94
C GLY A 48 -10.76 -29.53 -19.72
N GLU A 49 -10.85 -28.40 -19.01
CA GLU A 49 -12.11 -27.67 -18.80
C GLU A 49 -12.48 -26.85 -20.04
N ASP A 50 -13.77 -26.60 -20.22
CA ASP A 50 -14.29 -25.86 -21.37
C ASP A 50 -13.84 -24.40 -21.32
N LEU A 51 -13.04 -24.00 -22.31
CA LEU A 51 -12.37 -22.69 -22.33
C LEU A 51 -13.32 -21.57 -22.71
N ASP A 52 -14.44 -21.88 -23.37
CA ASP A 52 -15.40 -20.90 -23.88
C ASP A 52 -16.12 -20.15 -22.74
N GLU A 53 -16.27 -20.75 -21.56
CA GLU A 53 -16.88 -20.08 -20.39
C GLU A 53 -15.89 -19.13 -19.67
N TYR A 54 -14.58 -19.28 -19.95
CA TYR A 54 -13.50 -18.54 -19.30
C TYR A 54 -12.61 -17.77 -20.28
N ASP A 55 -12.95 -17.75 -21.58
CA ASP A 55 -12.21 -16.96 -22.56
C ASP A 55 -12.52 -15.49 -22.33
N LEU A 56 -11.71 -14.88 -21.47
CA LEU A 56 -11.74 -13.46 -21.21
C LEU A 56 -11.27 -12.65 -22.43
N SER A 57 -11.04 -13.23 -23.61
CA SER A 57 -10.59 -12.53 -24.83
C SER A 57 -11.41 -11.28 -25.13
N ASP A 58 -12.72 -11.35 -24.94
CA ASP A 58 -13.65 -10.26 -25.23
C ASP A 58 -13.66 -9.21 -24.12
N TYR A 59 -13.39 -9.63 -22.87
CA TYR A 59 -13.25 -8.76 -21.71
C TYR A 59 -11.82 -8.24 -21.50
N GLU A 60 -10.82 -8.80 -22.17
CA GLU A 60 -9.41 -8.44 -22.01
C GLU A 60 -9.18 -6.98 -22.45
N GLN A 61 -9.86 -6.54 -23.52
CA GLN A 61 -9.80 -5.15 -23.98
C GLN A 61 -10.44 -4.18 -22.98
N GLU A 62 -11.55 -4.57 -22.34
CA GLU A 62 -12.19 -3.75 -21.30
C GLU A 62 -11.38 -3.72 -19.99
N VAL A 63 -10.71 -4.83 -19.66
CA VAL A 63 -10.03 -5.03 -18.36
C VAL A 63 -8.59 -4.54 -18.35
N PHE A 64 -7.91 -4.57 -19.51
CA PHE A 64 -6.49 -4.25 -19.67
C PHE A 64 -6.22 -3.09 -20.64
N GLY A 65 -7.20 -2.69 -21.46
CA GLY A 65 -7.02 -1.62 -22.45
C GLY A 65 -6.26 -2.06 -23.70
N GLU A 66 -6.27 -1.20 -24.72
CA GLU A 66 -5.69 -1.49 -26.04
C GLU A 66 -4.16 -1.57 -26.02
N ASP A 67 -3.52 -0.74 -25.21
CA ASP A 67 -2.05 -0.62 -25.13
C ASP A 67 -1.37 -1.92 -24.67
N HIS A 68 -2.09 -2.77 -23.93
CA HIS A 68 -1.55 -3.98 -23.31
C HIS A 68 -1.92 -5.27 -24.04
N GLN A 69 -2.67 -5.20 -25.14
CA GLN A 69 -3.05 -6.39 -25.91
C GLN A 69 -1.85 -7.12 -26.51
N ARG A 70 -0.86 -6.36 -27.01
CA ARG A 70 0.36 -6.94 -27.56
C ARG A 70 1.13 -7.72 -26.50
N GLU A 71 1.24 -7.15 -25.31
CA GLU A 71 1.90 -7.74 -24.16
C GLU A 71 1.18 -9.03 -23.69
N LEU A 72 -0.15 -9.03 -23.67
CA LEU A 72 -0.95 -10.22 -23.35
C LEU A 72 -0.77 -11.33 -24.39
N ARG A 73 -0.72 -11.00 -25.68
CA ARG A 73 -0.45 -11.98 -26.75
C ARG A 73 0.93 -12.60 -26.61
N GLU A 74 1.94 -11.78 -26.31
CA GLU A 74 3.31 -12.27 -26.07
C GLU A 74 3.38 -13.19 -24.85
N LEU A 75 2.64 -12.87 -23.77
CA LEU A 75 2.52 -13.72 -22.58
C LEU A 75 1.87 -15.07 -22.86
N LYS A 76 0.80 -15.11 -23.67
CA LYS A 76 0.11 -16.35 -24.05
C LYS A 76 1.01 -17.33 -24.83
N LEU A 77 2.04 -16.82 -25.50
CA LEU A 77 3.01 -17.63 -26.25
C LEU A 77 4.20 -18.10 -25.38
N ALA A 78 4.33 -17.59 -24.16
CA ALA A 78 5.42 -17.96 -23.28
C ALA A 78 5.14 -19.28 -22.56
N PRO A 79 6.16 -20.11 -22.28
CA PRO A 79 5.96 -21.35 -21.56
C PRO A 79 5.49 -21.08 -20.11
N PRO A 80 4.53 -21.86 -19.56
CA PRO A 80 3.94 -21.61 -18.25
C PRO A 80 4.97 -21.45 -17.13
N GLN A 81 6.05 -22.23 -17.13
CA GLN A 81 7.09 -22.15 -16.11
C GLN A 81 7.72 -20.76 -16.04
N ARG A 82 7.92 -20.09 -17.18
CA ARG A 82 8.44 -18.71 -17.21
C ARG A 82 7.43 -17.73 -16.60
N LEU A 83 6.14 -17.89 -16.89
CA LEU A 83 5.07 -17.06 -16.34
C LEU A 83 5.01 -17.15 -14.81
N TYR A 84 5.05 -18.37 -14.25
CA TYR A 84 5.07 -18.58 -12.80
C TYR A 84 6.30 -17.96 -12.14
N THR A 85 7.49 -18.13 -12.75
CA THR A 85 8.73 -17.54 -12.20
C THR A 85 8.70 -16.01 -12.21
N GLU A 86 8.19 -15.40 -13.28
CA GLU A 86 8.02 -13.95 -13.37
C GLU A 86 7.02 -13.46 -12.32
N LEU A 87 5.87 -14.15 -12.19
CA LEU A 87 4.85 -13.82 -11.20
C LEU A 87 5.41 -13.83 -9.77
N GLU A 88 6.19 -14.86 -9.40
CA GLU A 88 6.82 -14.93 -8.08
C GLU A 88 7.80 -13.78 -7.84
N GLN A 89 8.64 -13.46 -8.82
CA GLN A 89 9.62 -12.38 -8.70
C GLN A 89 8.92 -11.03 -8.52
N LEU A 90 7.89 -10.75 -9.31
CA LEU A 90 7.12 -9.50 -9.21
C LEU A 90 6.34 -9.42 -7.90
N GLN A 91 5.77 -10.53 -7.41
CA GLN A 91 5.10 -10.56 -6.12
C GLN A 91 6.07 -10.26 -4.96
N ARG A 92 7.27 -10.86 -4.97
CA ARG A 92 8.32 -10.56 -3.98
C ARG A 92 8.73 -9.09 -4.03
N ALA A 93 8.93 -8.54 -5.23
CA ALA A 93 9.27 -7.13 -5.41
C ALA A 93 8.17 -6.18 -4.90
N SER A 94 6.90 -6.46 -5.22
CA SER A 94 5.74 -5.70 -4.72
C SER A 94 5.62 -5.78 -3.19
N GLN A 95 5.85 -6.97 -2.60
CA GLN A 95 5.83 -7.12 -1.14
C GLN A 95 6.94 -6.31 -0.47
N LEU A 96 8.14 -6.29 -1.06
CA LEU A 96 9.25 -5.45 -0.58
C LEU A 96 8.89 -3.97 -0.66
N TYR A 97 8.30 -3.50 -1.77
CA TYR A 97 7.81 -2.12 -1.91
C TYR A 97 6.80 -1.77 -0.82
N VAL A 98 5.79 -2.61 -0.60
CA VAL A 98 4.77 -2.41 0.45
C VAL A 98 5.40 -2.37 1.84
N SER A 99 6.37 -3.23 2.13
CA SER A 99 7.07 -3.22 3.42
C SER A 99 7.81 -1.90 3.67
N LYS A 100 8.57 -1.42 2.67
CA LYS A 100 9.34 -0.17 2.73
C LYS A 100 8.44 1.04 2.91
N THR A 101 7.39 1.15 2.10
CA THR A 101 6.46 2.28 2.14
C THR A 101 5.61 2.30 3.40
N ARG A 102 5.19 1.12 3.90
CA ARG A 102 4.48 1.02 5.18
C ARG A 102 5.36 1.47 6.34
N ASP A 103 6.61 1.04 6.40
CA ASP A 103 7.52 1.44 7.47
C ASP A 103 7.84 2.94 7.44
N ALA A 104 7.99 3.51 6.24
CA ALA A 104 8.16 4.95 6.06
C ALA A 104 6.93 5.73 6.57
N SER A 105 5.72 5.34 6.17
CA SER A 105 4.48 5.99 6.61
C SER A 105 4.25 5.88 8.12
N VAL A 106 4.60 4.75 8.74
CA VAL A 106 4.50 4.56 10.21
C VAL A 106 5.50 5.45 10.95
N LYS A 107 6.74 5.56 10.46
CA LYS A 107 7.76 6.47 11.02
C LYS A 107 7.33 7.92 10.91
N ASP A 108 6.82 8.32 9.75
CA ASP A 108 6.31 9.67 9.50
C ASP A 108 5.13 9.99 10.43
N ARG A 109 4.15 9.08 10.56
CA ARG A 109 3.00 9.24 11.46
C ARG A 109 3.43 9.41 12.91
N ARG A 110 4.33 8.56 13.41
CA ARG A 110 4.88 8.67 14.77
C ARG A 110 5.54 10.04 15.00
N SER A 111 6.27 10.53 14.01
CA SER A 111 6.93 11.84 14.08
C SER A 111 5.91 12.99 14.14
N SER A 112 4.82 12.91 13.36
CA SER A 112 3.74 13.90 13.36
C SER A 112 3.04 13.97 14.71
N VAL A 113 2.60 12.82 15.24
CA VAL A 113 1.94 12.75 16.56
C VAL A 113 2.84 13.31 17.66
N LYS A 114 4.13 12.97 17.65
CA LYS A 114 5.09 13.53 18.62
C LYS A 114 5.21 15.06 18.49
N LYS A 115 5.28 15.59 17.26
CA LYS A 115 5.33 17.05 17.01
C LYS A 115 4.07 17.75 17.49
N GLU A 116 2.89 17.18 17.26
CA GLU A 116 1.62 17.75 17.71
C GLU A 116 1.51 17.79 19.23
N LEU A 117 1.89 16.70 19.92
CA LEU A 117 1.94 16.67 21.39
C LEU A 117 2.88 17.76 21.93
N LEU A 118 4.07 17.89 21.35
CA LEU A 118 5.01 18.95 21.72
C LEU A 118 4.45 20.35 21.46
N ARG A 119 3.77 20.58 20.32
CA ARG A 119 3.13 21.86 20.02
C ARG A 119 2.07 22.21 21.07
N ARG A 120 1.23 21.25 21.48
CA ARG A 120 0.22 21.45 22.53
C ARG A 120 0.85 21.83 23.87
N GLU A 121 1.94 21.17 24.25
CA GLU A 121 2.68 21.48 25.48
C GLU A 121 3.30 22.88 25.42
N VAL A 122 3.92 23.25 24.31
CA VAL A 122 4.49 24.60 24.11
C VAL A 122 3.39 25.67 24.16
N LEU A 123 2.24 25.43 23.53
CA LEU A 123 1.10 26.36 23.59
C LEU A 123 0.55 26.51 25.01
N ALA A 124 0.50 25.43 25.79
CA ALA A 124 0.05 25.48 27.19
C ALA A 124 1.01 26.32 28.07
N VAL A 125 2.31 26.26 27.81
CA VAL A 125 3.30 27.11 28.48
C VAL A 125 3.14 28.57 28.08
N LYS A 126 2.99 28.85 26.78
CA LYS A 126 2.75 30.22 26.29
C LYS A 126 1.47 30.83 26.84
N ALA A 127 0.44 30.02 27.05
CA ALA A 127 -0.82 30.44 27.67
C ALA A 127 -0.74 30.57 29.20
N GLY A 128 0.43 30.41 29.82
CA GLY A 128 0.62 30.50 31.27
C GLY A 128 0.02 29.34 32.08
N ARG A 129 -0.54 28.31 31.42
CA ARG A 129 -1.16 27.15 32.08
C ARG A 129 -0.15 26.16 32.63
N LYS A 130 1.10 26.21 32.15
CA LYS A 130 2.21 25.37 32.61
C LYS A 130 3.49 26.20 32.69
N ALA A 131 4.33 25.92 33.68
CA ALA A 131 5.61 26.60 33.85
C ALA A 131 6.71 26.11 32.88
N LYS A 132 6.68 24.82 32.49
CA LYS A 132 7.68 24.22 31.59
C LYS A 132 7.02 23.24 30.61
N PRO A 133 7.53 23.12 29.37
CA PRO A 133 6.98 22.19 28.39
C PRO A 133 7.40 20.75 28.75
N TYR A 134 6.43 19.85 28.73
CA TYR A 134 6.69 18.43 28.94
C TYR A 134 7.08 17.74 27.63
N PHE A 135 8.12 16.90 27.68
CA PHE A 135 8.53 16.09 26.54
C PHE A 135 7.87 14.72 26.62
N PRO A 136 7.01 14.34 25.65
CA PRO A 136 6.23 13.12 25.75
C PRO A 136 7.12 11.88 25.71
N LYS A 137 6.86 10.95 26.63
CA LYS A 137 7.55 9.66 26.73
C LYS A 137 7.10 8.73 25.60
N ARG A 138 7.91 7.70 25.32
CA ARG A 138 7.60 6.70 24.25
C ARG A 138 6.21 6.08 24.41
N ALA A 139 5.80 5.76 25.65
CA ALA A 139 4.50 5.16 25.93
C ALA A 139 3.32 6.08 25.60
N GLU A 140 3.45 7.39 25.84
CA GLU A 140 2.40 8.37 25.56
C GLU A 140 2.24 8.63 24.07
N VAL A 141 3.36 8.72 23.33
CA VAL A 141 3.31 8.80 21.86
C VAL A 141 2.63 7.55 21.29
N LYS A 142 2.91 6.36 21.84
CA LYS A 142 2.26 5.11 21.41
C LYS A 142 0.75 5.15 21.68
N ARG A 143 0.33 5.57 22.89
CA ARG A 143 -1.09 5.73 23.24
C ARG A 143 -1.81 6.71 22.32
N ALA A 144 -1.20 7.87 22.06
CA ALA A 144 -1.76 8.89 21.17
C ALA A 144 -1.88 8.39 19.71
N MET A 145 -0.89 7.65 19.21
CA MET A 145 -0.97 7.01 17.89
C MET A 145 -2.12 6.00 17.81
N THR A 146 -2.31 5.18 18.85
CA THR A 146 -3.41 4.22 18.90
C THR A 146 -4.76 4.92 18.93
N ALA A 147 -4.93 5.96 19.76
CA ALA A 147 -6.15 6.76 19.82
C ALA A 147 -6.50 7.45 18.47
N ASP A 148 -5.50 8.04 17.80
CA ASP A 148 -5.66 8.63 16.46
C ASP A 148 -6.06 7.58 15.41
N THR A 149 -5.64 6.32 15.59
CA THR A 149 -6.04 5.23 14.68
C THR A 149 -7.52 4.92 14.80
N PHE A 150 -8.07 4.87 16.00
CA PHE A 150 -9.50 4.64 16.23
C PHE A 150 -10.37 5.81 15.74
N SER A 151 -9.93 7.05 15.94
CA SER A 151 -10.64 8.22 15.41
C SER A 151 -10.77 8.12 13.88
N ARG A 152 -9.65 7.91 13.17
CA ARG A 152 -9.66 7.80 11.70
C ARG A 152 -10.43 6.60 11.18
N LEU A 153 -10.47 5.50 11.93
CA LEU A 153 -11.25 4.30 11.56
C LEU A 153 -12.75 4.54 11.69
N ASN A 154 -13.16 5.36 12.67
CA ASN A 154 -14.55 5.83 12.80
C ASN A 154 -14.89 6.80 11.67
N ASP A 155 -14.03 7.77 11.39
CA ASP A 155 -14.26 8.81 10.37
C ASP A 155 -14.37 8.22 8.95
N LYS A 156 -13.64 7.13 8.67
CA LYS A 156 -13.69 6.41 7.38
C LYS A 156 -14.77 5.32 7.30
N GLY A 157 -15.66 5.20 8.29
CA GLY A 157 -16.70 4.17 8.31
C GLY A 157 -16.19 2.72 8.52
N GLY A 158 -14.90 2.54 8.80
CA GLY A 158 -14.27 1.24 8.98
C GLY A 158 -14.69 0.51 10.27
N LYS A 159 -15.25 1.24 11.25
CA LYS A 159 -15.77 0.68 12.50
C LYS A 159 -16.78 -0.45 12.23
N ALA A 160 -17.70 -0.23 11.29
CA ALA A 160 -18.72 -1.22 10.93
C ALA A 160 -18.12 -2.47 10.25
N ALA A 161 -16.95 -2.37 9.62
CA ALA A 161 -16.25 -3.52 9.05
C ALA A 161 -15.54 -4.34 10.14
N VAL A 162 -14.94 -3.67 11.12
CA VAL A 162 -14.31 -4.31 12.29
C VAL A 162 -15.36 -4.99 13.17
N ASP A 163 -16.49 -4.33 13.42
CA ASP A 163 -17.58 -4.89 14.22
C ASP A 163 -18.15 -6.16 13.54
N ARG A 164 -18.37 -6.13 12.22
CA ARG A 164 -18.78 -7.31 11.45
C ARG A 164 -17.76 -8.45 11.51
N TYR A 165 -16.47 -8.13 11.44
CA TYR A 165 -15.40 -9.13 11.55
C TYR A 165 -15.34 -9.78 12.93
N VAL A 166 -15.49 -8.99 14.00
CA VAL A 166 -15.49 -9.49 15.39
C VAL A 166 -16.72 -10.37 15.65
N ILE A 167 -17.90 -9.97 15.17
CA ILE A 167 -19.13 -10.76 15.25
C ILE A 167 -18.91 -12.13 14.57
N ARG A 168 -18.38 -12.15 13.34
CA ARG A 168 -18.09 -13.39 12.60
C ARG A 168 -17.06 -14.30 13.28
N LYS A 169 -16.14 -13.73 14.07
CA LYS A 169 -15.13 -14.47 14.84
C LYS A 169 -15.64 -14.98 16.19
N ARG A 170 -16.72 -14.41 16.72
CA ARG A 170 -17.37 -14.85 17.97
C ARG A 170 -18.44 -15.93 17.75
N THR A 171 -18.99 -16.01 16.54
CA THR A 171 -19.97 -17.03 16.15
C THR A 171 -19.33 -18.29 15.53
N LYS A 172 -18.00 -18.33 15.43
CA LYS A 172 -17.19 -19.50 15.10
C LYS A 172 -16.51 -20.02 16.36
#